data_AF-A0A7J2S5J7-F1
#
_entry.id   AF-A0A7J2S5J7-F1
#
_cell.length_a   1.000
_cell.length_b   1.000
_cell.length_c   1.000
_cell.angle_alpha   90.00
_cell.angle_beta   90.00
_cell.angle_gamma   90.00
#
_symmetry.space_group_name_H-M   'P 1'
#
loop_
_entity.id
_entity.type
_entity.pdbx_description
1 polymer ?
#
loop_
_entity_poly.entity_id
_entity_poly.type
_entity_poly.pdbx_seq_one_letter_code
_entity_poly.pdbx_strand_id
1 'polypeptide(L)'
;MSWEANRKILLTLIVLLVLSSILAPLNAGSFRWGKADETIHVGIYKAWNSTAHVSAAVPLLLKYLDGAKWKYRGKTYEFKASIVEFKDVIDGELDKYDTLVLPGNGYYMLESLLDIFYNNKWKENMRKFVENGGGYIGTCGAAIIACQNPIVGWPFIKTLGIVNLYAYETVLNEAQYYLQDGLGIPVLIHIKHSLNPIFKGFYGSLRSINYFGGPAFIPAHKHDKKYGRIIVLATYATEPSEIAPIHRPPVLGGGPVKTNLKGKYAIIATTYGKGRIVLFGPHPELWSWRIDKVLSDNESRIEEGINARGKWYKWKEGIPIPNYNMWMIKRSITWTVGKLSLSEKTQQVTTVERVIQPQST
;
A
#
# COMPACT_ATOMS: atom_id res chain seq x y z
N MET A 1 -42.77 -55.02 11.10
CA MET A 1 -43.09 -54.19 9.91
C MET A 1 -42.38 -52.82 9.91
N SER A 2 -41.27 -52.64 10.63
CA SER A 2 -40.77 -51.29 11.03
C SER A 2 -39.29 -51.02 10.74
N TRP A 3 -38.63 -51.78 9.88
CA TRP A 3 -37.23 -51.52 9.50
C TRP A 3 -37.07 -51.19 8.02
N GLU A 4 -37.70 -51.95 7.12
CA GLU A 4 -37.65 -51.67 5.68
C GLU A 4 -38.39 -50.39 5.27
N ALA A 5 -39.53 -50.09 5.91
CA ALA A 5 -40.27 -48.85 5.67
C ALA A 5 -39.43 -47.62 6.09
N ASN A 6 -38.77 -47.70 7.25
CA ASN A 6 -37.92 -46.63 7.76
C ASN A 6 -36.64 -46.46 6.92
N ARG A 7 -36.06 -47.54 6.40
CA ARG A 7 -34.91 -47.48 5.50
C ARG A 7 -35.25 -46.85 4.14
N LYS A 8 -36.43 -47.14 3.58
CA LYS A 8 -36.92 -46.49 2.36
C LYS A 8 -37.14 -44.99 2.59
N ILE A 9 -37.79 -44.62 3.69
CA ILE A 9 -38.02 -43.20 4.04
C ILE A 9 -36.68 -42.46 4.22
N LEU A 10 -35.71 -43.06 4.92
CA LEU A 10 -34.40 -42.43 5.14
C LEU A 10 -33.62 -42.26 3.84
N LEU A 11 -33.63 -43.27 2.96
CA LEU A 11 -32.99 -43.19 1.64
C LEU A 11 -33.67 -42.14 0.75
N THR A 12 -35.00 -42.04 0.78
CA THR A 12 -35.73 -41.00 0.03
C THR A 12 -35.42 -39.60 0.55
N LEU A 13 -35.28 -39.42 1.88
CA LEU A 13 -34.89 -38.14 2.47
C LEU A 13 -33.46 -37.74 2.11
N ILE A 14 -32.51 -38.69 2.10
CA ILE A 14 -31.13 -38.43 1.69
C ILE A 14 -31.05 -38.08 0.20
N VAL A 15 -31.78 -38.80 -0.65
CA VAL A 15 -31.85 -38.51 -2.09
C VAL A 15 -32.50 -37.16 -2.36
N LEU A 16 -33.55 -36.77 -1.62
CA LEU A 16 -34.16 -35.44 -1.71
C LEU A 16 -33.22 -34.33 -1.23
N LEU A 17 -32.45 -34.56 -0.15
CA LEU A 17 -31.44 -33.62 0.33
C LEU A 17 -30.30 -33.42 -0.68
N VAL A 18 -29.83 -34.51 -1.30
CA VAL A 18 -28.78 -34.47 -2.33
C VAL A 18 -29.31 -33.87 -3.64
N LEU A 19 -30.55 -34.15 -4.03
CA LEU A 19 -31.17 -33.49 -5.19
C LEU A 19 -31.45 -32.02 -4.92
N SER A 20 -31.81 -31.63 -3.68
CA SER A 20 -32.02 -30.21 -3.33
C SER A 20 -30.73 -29.38 -3.33
N SER A 21 -29.57 -30.01 -3.12
CA SER A 21 -28.27 -29.33 -3.22
C SER A 21 -27.71 -29.32 -4.64
N ILE A 22 -28.15 -30.24 -5.52
CA ILE A 22 -27.79 -30.27 -6.95
C ILE A 22 -28.75 -29.41 -7.80
N LEU A 23 -30.01 -29.26 -7.39
CA LEU A 23 -31.06 -28.47 -8.06
C LEU A 23 -31.39 -27.15 -7.35
N ALA A 24 -30.70 -26.81 -6.26
CA ALA A 24 -30.67 -25.42 -5.83
C ALA A 24 -30.17 -24.64 -7.05
N PRO A 25 -30.98 -23.72 -7.60
CA PRO A 25 -30.50 -22.90 -8.69
C PRO A 25 -29.21 -22.27 -8.18
N LEU A 26 -28.17 -22.33 -9.00
CA LEU A 26 -27.05 -21.40 -8.94
C LEU A 26 -27.61 -19.98 -9.18
N ASN A 27 -28.45 -19.51 -8.26
CA ASN A 27 -28.53 -18.12 -7.86
C ASN A 27 -27.26 -17.83 -7.04
N ALA A 28 -26.09 -18.14 -7.61
CA ALA A 28 -25.05 -17.14 -7.61
C ALA A 28 -25.67 -15.97 -8.36
N GLY A 29 -26.45 -15.16 -7.64
CA GLY A 29 -26.96 -13.90 -8.14
C GLY A 29 -25.72 -13.19 -8.63
N SER A 30 -25.54 -13.17 -9.96
CA SER A 30 -24.53 -12.34 -10.57
C SER A 30 -24.82 -10.96 -10.02
N PHE A 31 -23.96 -10.49 -9.10
CA PHE A 31 -24.13 -9.19 -8.51
C PHE A 31 -23.87 -8.21 -9.65
N ARG A 32 -24.95 -7.88 -10.36
CA ARG A 32 -24.95 -6.91 -11.42
C ARG A 32 -24.82 -5.57 -10.72
N TRP A 33 -23.59 -5.06 -10.70
CA TRP A 33 -23.35 -3.71 -10.29
C TRP A 33 -24.26 -2.79 -11.11
N GLY A 34 -25.16 -2.08 -10.44
CA GLY A 34 -25.93 -1.00 -11.06
C GLY A 34 -25.02 0.09 -11.64
N LYS A 35 -25.63 1.09 -12.28
CA LYS A 35 -24.94 2.32 -12.67
C LYS A 35 -24.29 2.94 -11.41
N ALA A 36 -23.06 3.42 -11.52
CA ALA A 36 -22.41 4.07 -10.38
C ALA A 36 -23.10 5.40 -10.06
N ASP A 37 -23.18 5.72 -8.77
CA ASP A 37 -23.76 6.97 -8.27
C ASP A 37 -22.80 8.14 -8.48
N GLU A 38 -21.50 7.90 -8.27
CA GLU A 38 -20.44 8.90 -8.39
C GLU A 38 -19.19 8.30 -9.07
N THR A 39 -18.46 9.11 -9.81
CA THR A 39 -17.18 8.75 -10.42
C THR A 39 -16.04 9.33 -9.59
N ILE A 40 -14.96 8.57 -9.41
CA ILE A 40 -13.70 9.05 -8.82
C ILE A 40 -12.62 8.98 -9.91
N HIS A 41 -12.05 10.14 -10.26
CA HIS A 41 -10.99 10.27 -11.24
C HIS A 41 -9.62 10.04 -10.59
N VAL A 42 -8.92 9.02 -11.06
CA VAL A 42 -7.64 8.57 -10.48
C VAL A 42 -6.52 8.75 -11.49
N GLY A 43 -5.56 9.62 -11.18
CA GLY A 43 -4.35 9.76 -11.99
C GLY A 43 -3.30 8.75 -11.54
N ILE A 44 -2.93 7.80 -12.39
CA ILE A 44 -1.83 6.86 -12.13
C ILE A 44 -0.57 7.45 -12.74
N TYR A 45 0.35 7.87 -11.90
CA TYR A 45 1.56 8.52 -12.37
C TYR A 45 2.54 7.51 -12.95
N LYS A 46 3.04 7.81 -14.15
CA LYS A 46 4.05 7.03 -14.84
C LYS A 46 5.33 7.86 -14.93
N ALA A 47 6.26 7.57 -14.03
CA ALA A 47 7.57 8.17 -14.06
C ALA A 47 8.37 7.73 -15.29
N TRP A 48 9.33 8.54 -15.71
CA TRP A 48 10.23 8.23 -16.82
C TRP A 48 10.88 6.84 -16.68
N ASN A 49 10.98 6.14 -17.80
CA ASN A 49 11.71 4.89 -17.99
C ASN A 49 11.66 3.87 -16.82
N SER A 50 10.47 3.52 -16.36
CA SER A 50 10.26 2.47 -15.36
C SER A 50 11.06 1.18 -15.66
N THR A 51 11.91 0.73 -14.74
CA THR A 51 12.66 -0.53 -14.85
C THR A 51 11.72 -1.74 -14.85
N ALA A 52 12.13 -2.89 -15.41
CA ALA A 52 11.24 -4.00 -15.80
C ALA A 52 10.26 -4.56 -14.74
N HIS A 53 10.52 -4.45 -13.44
CA HIS A 53 9.59 -4.90 -12.39
C HIS A 53 8.72 -3.78 -11.80
N VAL A 54 9.26 -2.57 -11.69
CA VAL A 54 8.51 -1.35 -11.35
C VAL A 54 7.59 -0.92 -12.51
N SER A 55 7.99 -1.20 -13.75
CA SER A 55 7.21 -0.93 -14.96
C SER A 55 5.91 -1.71 -15.01
N ALA A 56 5.80 -2.83 -14.30
CA ALA A 56 4.56 -3.58 -14.18
C ALA A 56 3.53 -2.90 -13.27
N ALA A 57 3.94 -2.00 -12.37
CA ALA A 57 3.05 -1.37 -11.41
C ALA A 57 1.98 -0.50 -12.09
N VAL A 58 2.34 0.30 -13.09
CA VAL A 58 1.38 1.17 -13.82
C VAL A 58 0.33 0.33 -14.58
N PRO A 59 0.71 -0.65 -15.43
CA PRO A 59 -0.25 -1.54 -16.08
C PRO A 59 -1.14 -2.32 -15.08
N LEU A 60 -0.58 -2.78 -13.96
CA LEU A 60 -1.36 -3.43 -12.91
C LEU A 60 -2.37 -2.47 -12.29
N LEU A 61 -1.94 -1.28 -11.88
CA LEU A 61 -2.83 -0.27 -11.30
C LEU A 61 -3.97 0.07 -12.27
N LEU A 62 -3.67 0.32 -13.55
CA LEU A 62 -4.70 0.58 -14.57
C LEU A 62 -5.69 -0.60 -14.66
N LYS A 63 -5.17 -1.82 -14.80
CA LYS A 63 -5.98 -3.04 -14.91
C LYS A 63 -6.92 -3.25 -13.71
N TYR A 64 -6.49 -2.91 -12.51
CA TYR A 64 -7.26 -3.18 -11.28
C TYR A 64 -8.08 -2.00 -10.76
N LEU A 65 -7.80 -0.79 -11.25
CA LEU A 65 -8.49 0.42 -10.84
C LEU A 65 -9.48 0.93 -11.89
N ASP A 66 -9.16 0.93 -13.19
CA ASP A 66 -10.09 1.50 -14.17
C ASP A 66 -11.37 0.67 -14.31
N GLY A 67 -12.52 1.33 -14.19
CA GLY A 67 -13.84 0.69 -14.14
C GLY A 67 -14.13 -0.09 -12.84
N ALA A 68 -13.20 -0.10 -11.88
CA ALA A 68 -13.41 -0.78 -10.61
C ALA A 68 -14.53 -0.09 -9.83
N LYS A 69 -15.46 -0.87 -9.29
CA LYS A 69 -16.56 -0.37 -8.48
C LYS A 69 -16.32 -0.59 -6.99
N TRP A 70 -16.73 0.37 -6.19
CA TRP A 70 -16.62 0.37 -4.73
C TRP A 70 -17.97 0.73 -4.13
N LYS A 71 -18.46 -0.05 -3.16
CA LYS A 71 -19.71 0.26 -2.45
C LYS A 71 -19.41 0.67 -1.02
N TYR A 72 -19.92 1.83 -0.60
CA TYR A 72 -19.80 2.30 0.77
C TYR A 72 -21.04 3.10 1.18
N ARG A 73 -21.61 2.77 2.35
CA ARG A 73 -22.83 3.39 2.89
C ARG A 73 -23.98 3.51 1.88
N GLY A 74 -24.23 2.45 1.13
CA GLY A 74 -25.31 2.41 0.13
C GLY A 74 -24.99 3.06 -1.21
N LYS A 75 -23.95 3.90 -1.29
CA LYS A 75 -23.47 4.49 -2.56
C LYS A 75 -22.47 3.58 -3.27
N THR A 76 -22.54 3.56 -4.60
CA THR A 76 -21.60 2.92 -5.50
C THR A 76 -20.76 3.96 -6.22
N TYR A 77 -19.44 3.82 -6.11
CA TYR A 77 -18.44 4.63 -6.78
C TYR A 77 -17.80 3.82 -7.89
N GLU A 78 -17.54 4.44 -9.03
CA GLU A 78 -16.72 3.86 -10.10
C GLU A 78 -15.42 4.65 -10.24
N PHE A 79 -14.31 3.95 -10.31
CA PHE A 79 -13.01 4.57 -10.54
C PHE A 79 -12.80 4.72 -12.06
N LYS A 80 -12.41 5.92 -12.49
CA LYS A 80 -11.89 6.19 -13.83
C LYS A 80 -10.41 6.48 -13.71
N ALA A 81 -9.57 5.53 -14.11
CA ALA A 81 -8.14 5.63 -13.94
C ALA A 81 -7.45 5.87 -15.28
N SER A 82 -6.59 6.88 -15.35
CA SER A 82 -5.78 7.18 -16.52
C SER A 82 -4.35 7.53 -16.15
N ILE A 83 -3.45 7.45 -17.13
CA ILE A 83 -2.04 7.75 -16.93
C ILE A 83 -1.87 9.26 -16.75
N VAL A 84 -0.96 9.63 -15.85
CA VAL A 84 -0.41 10.97 -15.70
C VAL A 84 1.09 10.87 -15.90
N GLU A 85 1.63 11.67 -16.82
CA GLU A 85 3.06 11.74 -17.09
C GLU A 85 3.63 13.07 -16.60
N PHE A 86 4.97 13.16 -16.55
CA PHE A 86 5.67 14.37 -16.12
C PHE A 86 5.17 15.64 -16.83
N LYS A 87 4.92 15.56 -18.15
CA LYS A 87 4.47 16.71 -18.96
C LYS A 87 3.07 17.20 -18.54
N ASP A 88 2.13 16.30 -18.27
CA ASP A 88 0.79 16.64 -17.81
C ASP A 88 0.83 17.47 -16.51
N VAL A 89 1.77 17.10 -15.62
CA VAL A 89 1.99 17.84 -14.36
C VAL A 89 2.56 19.21 -14.64
N ILE A 90 3.57 19.34 -15.51
CA ILE A 90 4.18 20.62 -15.88
C ILE A 90 3.15 21.57 -16.48
N ASP A 91 2.25 21.03 -17.30
CA ASP A 91 1.19 21.78 -17.98
C ASP A 91 0.01 22.12 -17.04
N GLY A 92 -0.01 21.58 -15.82
CA GLY A 92 -1.03 21.88 -14.82
C GLY A 92 -2.32 21.08 -15.01
N GLU A 93 -2.30 19.95 -15.71
CA GLU A 93 -3.49 19.15 -16.03
C GLU A 93 -3.96 18.25 -14.88
N LEU A 94 -3.67 18.61 -13.63
CA LEU A 94 -4.01 17.78 -12.46
C LEU A 94 -5.46 17.97 -11.97
N ASP A 95 -6.11 19.07 -12.33
CA ASP A 95 -7.45 19.43 -11.84
C ASP A 95 -8.55 18.46 -12.29
N LYS A 96 -8.28 17.63 -13.31
CA LYS A 96 -9.18 16.56 -13.78
C LYS A 96 -9.17 15.31 -12.91
N TYR A 97 -8.33 15.26 -11.87
CA TYR A 97 -8.17 14.11 -10.98
C TYR A 97 -8.58 14.45 -9.54
N ASP A 98 -9.24 13.52 -8.87
CA ASP A 98 -9.54 13.63 -7.43
C ASP A 98 -8.33 13.19 -6.58
N THR A 99 -7.55 12.24 -7.10
CA THR A 99 -6.40 11.67 -6.40
C THR A 99 -5.36 11.13 -7.37
N LEU A 100 -4.09 11.22 -6.97
CA LEU A 100 -2.96 10.63 -7.68
C LEU A 100 -2.45 9.39 -6.95
N VAL A 101 -2.11 8.36 -7.72
CA VAL A 101 -1.43 7.14 -7.28
C VAL A 101 -0.07 7.09 -7.96
N LEU A 102 0.99 7.25 -7.18
CA LEU A 102 2.38 7.17 -7.62
C LEU A 102 2.96 5.82 -7.16
N PRO A 103 3.11 4.83 -8.06
CA PRO A 103 3.70 3.54 -7.73
C PRO A 103 5.18 3.65 -7.39
N GLY A 104 5.76 2.63 -6.77
CA GLY A 104 7.17 2.67 -6.40
C GLY A 104 8.11 2.68 -7.60
N ASN A 105 8.92 3.73 -7.74
CA ASN A 105 9.91 3.93 -8.80
C ASN A 105 11.02 4.87 -8.31
N GLY A 106 12.27 4.72 -8.76
CA GLY A 106 13.36 5.65 -8.45
C GLY A 106 13.39 6.89 -9.35
N TYR A 107 12.73 6.89 -10.50
CA TYR A 107 12.82 7.98 -11.49
C TYR A 107 12.20 9.31 -11.05
N TYR A 108 11.39 9.34 -9.98
CA TYR A 108 10.94 10.60 -9.36
C TYR A 108 12.11 11.48 -8.92
N MET A 109 13.23 10.87 -8.56
CA MET A 109 14.48 11.53 -8.16
C MET A 109 15.06 12.30 -9.35
N LEU A 110 15.11 11.65 -10.51
CA LEU A 110 15.60 12.24 -11.75
C LEU A 110 14.64 13.31 -12.28
N GLU A 111 13.33 13.05 -12.25
CA GLU A 111 12.30 14.03 -12.60
C GLU A 111 12.40 15.27 -11.72
N SER A 112 12.55 15.09 -10.40
CA SER A 112 12.74 16.19 -9.46
C SER A 112 14.01 17.01 -9.74
N LEU A 113 15.07 16.38 -10.25
CA LEU A 113 16.30 17.06 -10.64
C LEU A 113 16.11 17.84 -11.94
N LEU A 114 15.50 17.21 -12.95
CA LEU A 114 15.25 17.82 -14.26
C LEU A 114 14.15 18.90 -14.22
N ASP A 115 13.27 18.88 -13.22
CA ASP A 115 12.27 19.92 -12.97
C ASP A 115 12.87 21.33 -12.79
N ILE A 116 14.16 21.44 -12.47
CA ILE A 116 14.88 22.73 -12.45
C ILE A 116 14.82 23.42 -13.83
N PHE A 117 14.91 22.65 -14.92
CA PHE A 117 14.79 23.17 -16.29
C PHE A 117 13.36 23.59 -16.66
N TYR A 118 12.38 23.24 -15.84
CA TYR A 118 10.98 23.61 -16.00
C TYR A 118 10.53 24.59 -14.91
N ASN A 119 11.46 25.36 -14.32
CA ASN A 119 11.20 26.33 -13.26
C ASN A 119 10.52 25.72 -12.02
N ASN A 120 10.80 24.45 -11.71
CA ASN A 120 10.21 23.69 -10.62
C ASN A 120 8.68 23.49 -10.70
N LYS A 121 8.09 23.62 -11.90
CA LYS A 121 6.64 23.48 -12.13
C LYS A 121 6.11 22.12 -11.69
N TRP A 122 6.87 21.03 -11.85
CA TRP A 122 6.40 19.69 -11.49
C TRP A 122 6.17 19.60 -9.99
N LYS A 123 7.16 20.02 -9.20
CA LYS A 123 7.04 20.06 -7.73
C LYS A 123 5.95 21.03 -7.30
N GLU A 124 5.87 22.22 -7.90
CA GLU A 124 4.89 23.24 -7.52
C GLU A 124 3.46 22.78 -7.80
N ASN A 125 3.19 22.22 -8.97
CA ASN A 125 1.86 21.75 -9.35
C ASN A 125 1.43 20.54 -8.52
N MET A 126 2.34 19.60 -8.23
CA MET A 126 2.07 18.49 -7.29
C MET A 126 1.73 19.00 -5.89
N ARG A 127 2.50 19.97 -5.36
CA ARG A 127 2.23 20.56 -4.04
C ARG A 127 0.89 21.28 -4.02
N LYS A 128 0.59 22.10 -5.02
CA LYS A 128 -0.68 22.84 -5.14
C LYS A 128 -1.88 21.90 -5.23
N PHE A 129 -1.78 20.86 -6.06
CA PHE A 129 -2.81 19.84 -6.20
C PHE A 129 -3.20 19.24 -4.84
N VAL A 130 -2.20 18.77 -4.07
CA VAL A 130 -2.46 18.22 -2.73
C VAL A 130 -2.93 19.30 -1.76
N GLU A 131 -2.28 20.47 -1.73
CA GLU A 131 -2.66 21.56 -0.82
C GLU A 131 -4.13 21.98 -1.00
N ASN A 132 -4.64 21.93 -2.24
CA ASN A 132 -5.99 22.34 -2.60
C ASN A 132 -7.06 21.26 -2.38
N GLY A 133 -6.69 20.03 -2.01
CA GLY A 133 -7.64 18.96 -1.69
C GLY A 133 -7.43 17.66 -2.46
N GLY A 134 -6.53 17.65 -3.44
CA GLY A 134 -6.16 16.44 -4.18
C GLY A 134 -5.56 15.37 -3.28
N GLY A 135 -5.91 14.11 -3.55
CA GLY A 135 -5.36 12.97 -2.84
C GLY A 135 -3.97 12.55 -3.35
N TYR A 136 -3.09 12.10 -2.46
CA TYR A 136 -1.78 11.54 -2.85
C TYR A 136 -1.56 10.17 -2.24
N ILE A 137 -1.24 9.18 -3.07
CA ILE A 137 -0.89 7.83 -2.62
C ILE A 137 0.47 7.49 -3.21
N GLY A 138 1.50 7.44 -2.37
CA GLY A 138 2.88 7.20 -2.82
C GLY A 138 3.43 5.90 -2.26
N THR A 139 4.10 5.12 -3.10
CA THR A 139 4.79 3.89 -2.70
C THR A 139 6.31 3.99 -2.92
N CYS A 140 7.12 3.39 -2.05
CA CYS A 140 8.58 3.30 -2.18
C CYS A 140 9.22 4.65 -2.57
N GLY A 141 9.85 4.79 -3.74
CA GLY A 141 10.45 6.07 -4.17
C GLY A 141 9.47 7.25 -4.28
N ALA A 142 8.19 7.01 -4.55
CA ALA A 142 7.16 8.05 -4.46
C ALA A 142 6.90 8.45 -3.00
N ALA A 143 6.96 7.51 -2.06
CA ALA A 143 6.88 7.85 -0.64
C ALA A 143 8.10 8.68 -0.18
N ILE A 144 9.29 8.42 -0.73
CA ILE A 144 10.50 9.21 -0.45
C ILE A 144 10.34 10.64 -0.96
N ILE A 145 9.93 10.83 -2.22
CA ILE A 145 9.78 12.18 -2.78
C ILE A 145 8.71 13.01 -2.06
N ALA A 146 7.74 12.39 -1.39
CA ALA A 146 6.75 13.09 -0.57
C ALA A 146 7.32 13.63 0.77
N CYS A 147 8.39 13.02 1.29
CA CYS A 147 8.98 13.30 2.60
C CYS A 147 9.91 14.55 2.61
N GLN A 148 10.51 14.87 3.76
CA GLN A 148 11.35 16.05 3.99
C GLN A 148 12.85 15.85 3.72
N ASN A 149 13.29 14.62 3.43
CA ASN A 149 14.72 14.30 3.38
C ASN A 149 15.41 14.95 2.18
N PRO A 150 16.61 15.54 2.34
CA PRO A 150 17.57 15.51 1.24
C PRO A 150 17.87 14.04 0.97
N ILE A 151 17.78 13.61 -0.27
CA ILE A 151 18.02 12.20 -0.61
C ILE A 151 19.51 11.93 -0.35
N VAL A 152 19.82 11.07 0.63
CA VAL A 152 21.19 10.82 1.09
C VAL A 152 22.00 10.24 -0.07
N GLY A 153 23.04 10.96 -0.50
CA GLY A 153 23.83 10.65 -1.70
C GLY A 153 23.46 11.49 -2.94
N TRP A 154 22.37 12.25 -2.90
CA TRP A 154 21.88 13.13 -3.97
C TRP A 154 21.44 14.50 -3.41
N PRO A 155 22.37 15.32 -2.90
CA PRO A 155 22.07 16.56 -2.15
C PRO A 155 21.33 17.63 -2.96
N PHE A 156 21.33 17.53 -4.30
CA PHE A 156 20.65 18.47 -5.19
C PHE A 156 19.18 18.12 -5.45
N ILE A 157 18.71 16.94 -5.03
CA ILE A 157 17.31 16.55 -5.21
C ILE A 157 16.46 17.15 -4.11
N LYS A 158 15.52 18.02 -4.51
CA LYS A 158 14.52 18.61 -3.61
C LYS A 158 13.24 17.78 -3.65
N THR A 159 12.85 17.23 -2.51
CA THR A 159 11.57 16.52 -2.39
C THR A 159 10.37 17.47 -2.51
N LEU A 160 9.18 16.88 -2.67
CA LEU A 160 7.91 17.61 -2.59
C LEU A 160 7.70 18.20 -1.21
N GLY A 161 8.20 17.56 -0.14
CA GLY A 161 8.09 18.07 1.23
C GLY A 161 6.65 18.28 1.69
N ILE A 162 5.73 17.40 1.26
CA ILE A 162 4.30 17.46 1.59
C ILE A 162 3.95 16.61 2.82
N VAL A 163 4.89 15.84 3.35
CA VAL A 163 4.70 15.03 4.56
C VAL A 163 5.76 15.38 5.60
N ASN A 164 5.37 15.56 6.87
CA ASN A 164 6.28 15.88 7.99
C ASN A 164 7.03 14.64 8.52
N LEU A 165 7.65 13.89 7.61
CA LEU A 165 8.41 12.68 7.89
C LEU A 165 9.72 12.72 7.12
N TYR A 166 10.72 12.02 7.66
CA TYR A 166 11.91 11.58 6.97
C TYR A 166 11.72 10.14 6.50
N ALA A 167 12.14 9.86 5.27
CA ALA A 167 12.16 8.52 4.69
C ALA A 167 13.51 7.84 5.02
N TYR A 168 13.50 6.95 6.00
CA TYR A 168 14.66 6.17 6.38
C TYR A 168 14.95 5.10 5.33
N GLU A 169 15.98 5.35 4.54
CA GLU A 169 16.56 4.44 3.56
C GLU A 169 18.03 4.83 3.37
N THR A 170 18.91 3.84 3.29
CA THR A 170 20.31 4.08 2.97
C THR A 170 20.71 3.35 1.70
N VAL A 171 21.48 4.03 0.84
CA VAL A 171 21.97 3.47 -0.43
C VAL A 171 22.73 2.17 -0.20
N LEU A 172 23.51 2.07 0.87
CA LEU A 172 24.33 0.90 1.16
C LEU A 172 23.58 -0.23 1.89
N ASN A 173 22.34 -0.03 2.36
CA ASN A 173 21.57 -1.10 3.02
C ASN A 173 20.21 -1.32 2.36
N GLU A 174 19.16 -0.64 2.80
CA GLU A 174 17.78 -0.88 2.33
C GLU A 174 17.65 -0.82 0.80
N ALA A 175 18.28 0.19 0.19
CA ALA A 175 18.27 0.40 -1.25
C ALA A 175 18.86 -0.78 -2.06
N GLN A 176 19.71 -1.60 -1.42
CA GLN A 176 20.33 -2.73 -2.08
C GLN A 176 19.31 -3.75 -2.57
N TYR A 177 18.11 -3.82 -1.98
CA TYR A 177 17.04 -4.73 -2.41
C TYR A 177 16.42 -4.38 -3.76
N TYR A 178 16.36 -3.09 -4.15
CA TYR A 178 15.85 -2.73 -5.48
C TYR A 178 16.94 -2.76 -6.57
N LEU A 179 18.22 -2.83 -6.16
CA LEU A 179 19.35 -3.00 -7.07
C LEU A 179 19.56 -4.45 -7.51
N GLN A 180 18.80 -5.40 -6.95
CA GLN A 180 18.85 -6.81 -7.33
C GLN A 180 17.77 -7.13 -8.37
N ASP A 181 18.09 -8.03 -9.30
CA ASP A 181 17.08 -8.60 -10.19
C ASP A 181 16.15 -9.54 -9.40
N GLY A 182 14.82 -9.37 -9.55
CA GLY A 182 13.83 -10.22 -8.91
C GLY A 182 12.44 -9.57 -8.75
N LEU A 183 11.52 -10.32 -8.16
CA LEU A 183 10.15 -9.88 -7.85
C LEU A 183 10.02 -9.20 -6.48
N GLY A 184 11.14 -8.92 -5.82
CA GLY A 184 11.21 -8.53 -4.40
C GLY A 184 11.03 -9.70 -3.44
N ILE A 185 10.89 -9.35 -2.16
CA ILE A 185 10.75 -10.32 -1.07
C ILE A 185 9.47 -10.05 -0.28
N PRO A 186 8.85 -11.05 0.34
CA PRO A 186 7.80 -10.79 1.31
C PRO A 186 8.40 -10.29 2.63
N VAL A 187 7.86 -9.21 3.18
CA VAL A 187 8.05 -8.81 4.57
C VAL A 187 6.70 -8.84 5.28
N LEU A 188 6.72 -8.93 6.62
CA LEU A 188 5.52 -8.76 7.42
C LEU A 188 5.41 -7.31 7.91
N ILE A 189 4.19 -6.80 7.86
CA ILE A 189 3.79 -5.58 8.55
C ILE A 189 2.78 -5.91 9.64
N HIS A 190 2.82 -5.18 10.74
CA HIS A 190 1.82 -5.21 11.80
C HIS A 190 0.87 -4.02 11.58
N ILE A 191 -0.36 -4.31 11.20
CA ILE A 191 -1.42 -3.32 10.99
C ILE A 191 -1.86 -2.77 12.35
N LYS A 192 -1.71 -1.46 12.56
CA LYS A 192 -2.03 -0.81 13.83
C LYS A 192 -3.52 -0.50 13.94
N HIS A 193 -4.03 -0.56 15.17
CA HIS A 193 -5.31 0.06 15.48
C HIS A 193 -5.19 1.57 15.25
N SER A 194 -6.07 2.12 14.43
CA SER A 194 -6.09 3.55 14.16
C SER A 194 -7.52 4.02 13.90
N LEU A 195 -7.76 5.32 14.09
CA LEU A 195 -9.03 5.96 13.71
C LEU A 195 -9.15 6.18 12.18
N ASN A 196 -8.27 5.57 11.40
CA ASN A 196 -8.31 5.63 9.95
C ASN A 196 -8.93 4.33 9.38
N PRO A 197 -10.03 4.41 8.61
CA PRO A 197 -10.79 3.26 8.16
C PRO A 197 -10.12 2.41 7.06
N ILE A 198 -8.99 2.83 6.48
CA ILE A 198 -8.31 2.11 5.39
C ILE A 198 -8.12 0.63 5.76
N PHE A 199 -7.61 0.36 6.97
CA PHE A 199 -7.34 -1.01 7.43
C PHE A 199 -8.43 -1.61 8.33
N LYS A 200 -9.64 -1.01 8.36
CA LYS A 200 -10.75 -1.54 9.17
C LYS A 200 -11.04 -3.01 8.82
N GLY A 201 -11.11 -3.85 9.85
CA GLY A 201 -11.25 -5.31 9.73
C GLY A 201 -9.93 -6.08 9.76
N PHE A 202 -8.78 -5.39 9.74
CA PHE A 202 -7.44 -6.00 9.77
C PHE A 202 -6.54 -5.45 10.89
N TYR A 203 -7.07 -4.60 11.78
CA TYR A 203 -6.28 -4.06 12.89
C TYR A 203 -5.75 -5.17 13.81
N GLY A 204 -4.52 -5.01 14.29
CA GLY A 204 -3.82 -5.98 15.14
C GLY A 204 -3.26 -7.18 14.37
N SER A 205 -3.56 -7.33 13.08
CA SER A 205 -3.08 -8.47 12.29
C SER A 205 -1.69 -8.25 11.71
N LEU A 206 -0.99 -9.36 11.50
CA LEU A 206 0.18 -9.42 10.62
C LEU A 206 -0.27 -9.57 9.17
N ARG A 207 0.43 -8.92 8.26
CA ARG A 207 0.16 -9.01 6.82
C ARG A 207 1.46 -9.10 6.04
N SER A 208 1.52 -10.08 5.14
CA SER A 208 2.59 -10.17 4.15
C SER A 208 2.41 -9.11 3.06
N ILE A 209 3.50 -8.43 2.72
CA ILE A 209 3.54 -7.40 1.67
C ILE A 209 4.90 -7.44 0.97
N ASN A 210 4.94 -7.09 -0.31
CA ASN A 210 6.17 -7.09 -1.08
C ASN A 210 7.09 -5.95 -0.64
N TYR A 211 8.37 -6.24 -0.51
CA TYR A 211 9.40 -5.28 -0.19
C TYR A 211 10.46 -5.29 -1.29
N PHE A 212 10.77 -4.08 -1.75
CA PHE A 212 11.73 -3.83 -2.81
C PHE A 212 12.55 -2.57 -2.48
N GLY A 213 13.15 -2.56 -1.29
CA GLY A 213 14.06 -1.49 -0.86
C GLY A 213 13.39 -0.18 -0.41
N GLY A 214 12.07 -0.15 -0.25
CA GLY A 214 11.36 1.06 0.17
C GLY A 214 11.65 1.50 1.62
N PRO A 215 11.27 2.73 1.98
CA PRO A 215 11.70 3.33 3.24
C PRO A 215 10.89 2.84 4.45
N ALA A 216 11.41 3.11 5.64
CA ALA A 216 10.58 3.36 6.82
C ALA A 216 10.38 4.86 7.04
N PHE A 217 9.38 5.26 7.81
CA PHE A 217 9.13 6.68 8.11
C PHE A 217 9.49 7.05 9.55
N ILE A 218 10.16 8.18 9.70
CA ILE A 218 10.57 8.77 10.98
C ILE A 218 9.98 10.18 11.07
N PRO A 219 9.34 10.58 12.19
CA PRO A 219 8.89 11.96 12.37
C PRO A 219 9.99 13.01 12.15
N ALA A 220 9.69 14.02 11.33
CA ALA A 220 10.63 15.12 11.07
C ALA A 220 10.45 16.32 12.02
N HIS A 221 9.36 16.33 12.80
CA HIS A 221 9.07 17.34 13.83
C HIS A 221 9.11 18.80 13.34
N LYS A 222 8.87 19.08 12.06
CA LYS A 222 8.74 20.46 11.56
C LYS A 222 7.42 21.08 12.04
N HIS A 223 7.48 22.36 12.40
CA HIS A 223 6.30 23.14 12.78
C HIS A 223 5.81 23.96 11.58
N ASP A 224 4.75 23.50 10.91
CA ASP A 224 4.03 24.24 9.88
C ASP A 224 2.55 23.80 9.93
N LYS A 225 1.63 24.77 9.92
CA LYS A 225 0.18 24.55 9.95
C LYS A 225 -0.34 23.74 8.76
N LYS A 226 0.42 23.65 7.66
CA LYS A 226 0.04 22.85 6.50
C LYS A 226 0.12 21.35 6.78
N TYR A 227 0.99 20.90 7.70
CA TYR A 227 1.14 19.47 7.97
C TYR A 227 0.06 18.97 8.93
N GLY A 228 -0.63 17.91 8.50
CA GLY A 228 -1.55 17.17 9.35
C GLY A 228 -0.88 16.25 10.36
N ARG A 229 -1.70 15.72 11.26
CA ARG A 229 -1.31 14.66 12.18
C ARG A 229 -0.91 13.40 11.42
N ILE A 230 0.26 12.84 11.74
CA ILE A 230 0.67 11.53 11.26
C ILE A 230 -0.16 10.44 11.96
N ILE A 231 -0.86 9.63 11.17
CA ILE A 231 -1.57 8.43 11.61
C ILE A 231 -0.76 7.21 11.14
N VAL A 232 -0.20 6.46 12.07
CA VAL A 232 0.52 5.23 11.76
C VAL A 232 -0.49 4.13 11.47
N LEU A 233 -0.46 3.60 10.24
CA LEU A 233 -1.37 2.53 9.80
C LEU A 233 -0.73 1.14 9.94
N ALA A 234 0.58 1.04 9.75
CA ALA A 234 1.32 -0.20 9.98
C ALA A 234 2.80 0.07 10.31
N THR A 235 3.42 -0.89 11.01
CA THR A 235 4.87 -0.94 11.23
C THR A 235 5.48 -2.17 10.59
N TYR A 236 6.75 -2.14 10.20
CA TYR A 236 7.46 -3.37 9.80
C TYR A 236 7.53 -4.32 11.01
N ALA A 237 7.15 -5.57 10.81
CA ALA A 237 7.18 -6.62 11.83
C ALA A 237 8.39 -7.54 11.67
N THR A 238 8.93 -7.66 10.47
CA THR A 238 10.16 -8.40 10.16
C THR A 238 11.24 -7.45 9.64
N GLU A 239 12.49 -7.86 9.79
CA GLU A 239 13.65 -7.16 9.21
C GLU A 239 14.03 -7.83 7.87
N PRO A 240 14.03 -7.11 6.73
CA PRO A 240 14.43 -7.66 5.42
C PRO A 240 15.73 -8.45 5.45
N SER A 241 16.79 -7.92 6.10
CA SER A 241 18.09 -8.60 6.16
C SER A 241 18.11 -9.87 7.01
N GLU A 242 17.13 -10.06 7.90
CA GLU A 242 16.99 -11.32 8.67
C GLU A 242 16.30 -12.40 7.86
N ILE A 243 15.25 -12.04 7.10
CA ILE A 243 14.43 -13.01 6.36
C ILE A 243 14.99 -13.34 4.97
N ALA A 244 15.71 -12.38 4.38
CA ALA A 244 16.25 -12.44 3.03
C ALA A 244 17.63 -11.79 3.01
N PRO A 245 18.65 -12.44 3.62
CA PRO A 245 19.99 -11.90 3.66
C PRO A 245 20.56 -11.80 2.24
N ILE A 246 21.11 -10.62 1.91
CA ILE A 246 21.79 -10.36 0.64
C ILE A 246 23.15 -9.68 0.89
N HIS A 247 24.00 -9.67 -0.12
CA HIS A 247 25.30 -8.98 -0.08
C HIS A 247 25.34 -7.81 -1.05
N ARG A 248 26.02 -6.75 -0.63
CA ARG A 248 26.34 -5.61 -1.50
C ARG A 248 27.20 -6.08 -2.68
N PRO A 249 27.05 -5.46 -3.86
CA PRO A 249 27.98 -5.62 -4.95
C PRO A 249 29.43 -5.31 -4.52
N PRO A 250 30.44 -6.00 -5.06
CA PRO A 250 31.84 -5.71 -4.74
C PRO A 250 32.23 -4.24 -4.97
N VAL A 251 31.67 -3.61 -6.01
CA VAL A 251 31.88 -2.18 -6.32
C VAL A 251 31.36 -1.22 -5.24
N LEU A 252 30.43 -1.66 -4.38
CA LEU A 252 29.92 -0.90 -3.23
C LEU A 252 30.53 -1.36 -1.90
N GLY A 253 31.73 -1.93 -1.96
CA GLY A 253 32.50 -2.39 -0.80
C GLY A 253 32.17 -3.81 -0.32
N GLY A 254 31.26 -4.51 -1.00
CA GLY A 254 30.87 -5.88 -0.64
C GLY A 254 30.30 -6.04 0.77
N GLY A 255 30.17 -7.29 1.21
CA GLY A 255 29.70 -7.64 2.57
C GLY A 255 28.17 -7.67 2.72
N PRO A 256 27.69 -8.15 3.89
CA PRO A 256 26.26 -8.33 4.13
C PRO A 256 25.53 -6.99 4.19
N VAL A 257 24.31 -6.97 3.68
CA VAL A 257 23.35 -5.87 3.86
C VAL A 257 22.71 -6.00 5.24
N LYS A 258 22.68 -4.91 6.00
CA LYS A 258 22.01 -4.85 7.31
C LYS A 258 20.98 -3.74 7.31
N THR A 259 19.71 -4.12 7.27
CA THR A 259 18.60 -3.16 7.32
C THR A 259 18.19 -2.87 8.76
N ASN A 260 17.48 -1.77 8.98
CA ASN A 260 16.95 -1.40 10.29
C ASN A 260 15.51 -0.87 10.20
N LEU A 261 14.59 -1.70 9.76
CA LEU A 261 13.19 -1.35 9.52
C LEU A 261 12.24 -1.85 10.60
N LYS A 262 12.53 -2.98 11.24
CA LYS A 262 11.63 -3.62 12.22
C LYS A 262 11.21 -2.64 13.30
N GLY A 263 9.90 -2.60 13.58
CA GLY A 263 9.27 -1.67 14.52
C GLY A 263 9.01 -0.26 13.98
N LYS A 264 9.65 0.18 12.89
CA LYS A 264 9.43 1.50 12.30
C LYS A 264 8.17 1.58 11.45
N TYR A 265 7.73 2.79 11.17
CA TYR A 265 6.49 3.05 10.41
C TYR A 265 6.67 2.57 8.96
N ALA A 266 5.81 1.64 8.54
CA ALA A 266 5.80 1.08 7.19
C ALA A 266 4.72 1.72 6.32
N ILE A 267 3.58 2.08 6.93
CA ILE A 267 2.45 2.69 6.23
C ILE A 267 1.87 3.78 7.12
N ILE A 268 1.65 4.96 6.56
CA ILE A 268 1.10 6.12 7.27
C ILE A 268 0.00 6.79 6.45
N ALA A 269 -0.87 7.53 7.14
CA ALA A 269 -1.75 8.51 6.54
C ALA A 269 -1.59 9.87 7.23
N THR A 270 -1.74 10.95 6.47
CA THR A 270 -1.69 12.33 6.98
C THR A 270 -2.42 13.28 6.03
N THR A 271 -2.30 14.58 6.24
CA THR A 271 -2.78 15.64 5.35
C THR A 271 -1.70 16.67 5.07
N TYR A 272 -1.86 17.39 3.95
CA TYR A 272 -1.10 18.59 3.63
C TYR A 272 -2.05 19.63 3.03
N GLY A 273 -2.21 20.76 3.72
CA GLY A 273 -3.32 21.68 3.40
C GLY A 273 -4.67 20.97 3.53
N LYS A 274 -5.46 20.97 2.46
CA LYS A 274 -6.77 20.29 2.40
C LYS A 274 -6.66 18.84 1.91
N GLY A 275 -5.55 18.45 1.31
CA GLY A 275 -5.37 17.12 0.70
C GLY A 275 -5.02 16.05 1.71
N ARG A 276 -5.32 14.81 1.33
CA ARG A 276 -5.08 13.60 2.12
C ARG A 276 -3.99 12.76 1.47
N ILE A 277 -3.07 12.27 2.30
CA ILE A 277 -1.88 11.57 1.84
C ILE A 277 -1.82 10.19 2.50
N VAL A 278 -1.53 9.15 1.73
CA VAL A 278 -1.17 7.82 2.23
C VAL A 278 0.18 7.42 1.65
N LEU A 279 1.13 7.05 2.51
CA LEU A 279 2.44 6.58 2.06
C LEU A 279 2.65 5.13 2.45
N PHE A 280 3.21 4.37 1.51
CA PHE A 280 3.63 2.99 1.68
C PHE A 280 5.15 2.89 1.49
N GLY A 281 5.85 2.43 2.51
CA GLY A 281 7.23 1.95 2.37
C GLY A 281 7.30 0.71 1.48
N PRO A 282 6.58 -0.38 1.81
CA PRO A 282 6.52 -1.59 0.98
C PRO A 282 5.53 -1.42 -0.19
N HIS A 283 5.43 -2.42 -1.07
CA HIS A 283 4.66 -2.37 -2.32
C HIS A 283 3.32 -3.13 -2.24
N PRO A 284 2.20 -2.49 -1.85
CA PRO A 284 0.87 -3.12 -1.90
C PRO A 284 0.31 -3.28 -3.33
N GLU A 285 0.86 -2.55 -4.30
CA GLU A 285 0.48 -2.52 -5.71
C GLU A 285 1.08 -3.69 -6.52
N LEU A 286 2.09 -4.37 -5.96
CA LEU A 286 2.75 -5.52 -6.57
C LEU A 286 2.22 -6.86 -6.01
N TRP A 287 2.64 -7.96 -6.62
CA TRP A 287 2.40 -9.31 -6.13
C TRP A 287 3.00 -9.50 -4.74
N SER A 288 2.41 -10.39 -3.92
CA SER A 288 2.96 -10.73 -2.61
C SER A 288 2.69 -12.19 -2.24
N TRP A 289 3.30 -12.69 -1.18
CA TRP A 289 3.20 -14.09 -0.77
C TRP A 289 2.23 -14.28 0.38
N ARG A 290 1.72 -15.50 0.57
CA ARG A 290 0.97 -15.82 1.79
C ARG A 290 1.88 -15.73 3.01
N ILE A 291 1.30 -15.34 4.13
CA ILE A 291 2.02 -15.14 5.40
C ILE A 291 2.68 -16.42 5.92
N ASP A 292 2.09 -17.60 5.71
CA ASP A 292 2.66 -18.89 6.14
C ASP A 292 4.02 -19.19 5.48
N LYS A 293 4.29 -18.63 4.30
CA LYS A 293 5.57 -18.78 3.61
C LYS A 293 6.65 -17.86 4.15
N VAL A 294 6.25 -16.79 4.82
CA VAL A 294 7.17 -15.89 5.51
C VAL A 294 7.47 -16.40 6.93
N LEU A 295 6.51 -17.12 7.53
CA LEU A 295 6.61 -17.66 8.89
C LEU A 295 7.16 -19.09 8.96
N SER A 296 7.39 -19.77 7.84
CA SER A 296 8.04 -21.09 7.83
C SER A 296 9.45 -20.99 8.42
N ASP A 297 10.06 -22.10 8.87
CA ASP A 297 11.43 -22.14 9.42
C ASP A 297 12.49 -22.58 8.39
N ASN A 298 12.24 -22.33 7.10
CA ASN A 298 13.17 -22.76 6.05
C ASN A 298 14.43 -21.87 6.04
N GLU A 299 15.63 -22.43 6.19
CA GLU A 299 16.87 -21.64 6.16
C GLU A 299 17.27 -21.21 4.73
N SER A 300 16.76 -21.89 3.71
CA SER A 300 17.06 -21.60 2.31
C SER A 300 15.85 -20.99 1.62
N ARG A 301 15.60 -19.67 1.80
CA ARG A 301 14.47 -18.95 1.16
C ARG A 301 14.87 -18.08 -0.01
N ILE A 302 16.17 -17.87 -0.16
CA ILE A 302 16.76 -17.08 -1.24
C ILE A 302 17.54 -18.00 -2.17
N GLU A 303 17.30 -17.82 -3.46
CA GLU A 303 18.15 -18.30 -4.54
C GLU A 303 19.02 -17.12 -4.99
N GLU A 304 20.31 -17.35 -5.21
CA GLU A 304 21.23 -16.33 -5.71
C GLU A 304 22.00 -16.82 -6.94
N GLY A 305 22.43 -15.88 -7.77
CA GLY A 305 23.25 -16.16 -8.93
C GLY A 305 23.98 -14.93 -9.44
N ILE A 306 24.70 -15.07 -10.55
CA ILE A 306 25.46 -13.98 -11.19
C ILE A 306 25.02 -13.88 -12.65
N ASN A 307 24.75 -12.67 -13.11
CA ASN A 307 24.50 -12.36 -14.52
C ASN A 307 25.30 -11.11 -14.93
N ALA A 308 25.11 -10.64 -16.17
CA ALA A 308 25.81 -9.47 -16.71
C ALA A 308 25.55 -8.15 -15.94
N ARG A 309 24.49 -8.07 -15.13
CA ARG A 309 24.15 -6.92 -14.28
C ARG A 309 24.68 -7.05 -12.85
N GLY A 310 25.25 -8.20 -12.49
CA GLY A 310 25.83 -8.47 -11.18
C GLY A 310 25.21 -9.68 -10.49
N LYS A 311 25.32 -9.72 -9.16
CA LYS A 311 24.60 -10.72 -8.35
C LYS A 311 23.10 -10.42 -8.41
N TRP A 312 22.29 -11.48 -8.41
CA TRP A 312 20.85 -11.38 -8.26
C TRP A 312 20.39 -12.29 -7.12
N TYR A 313 19.25 -11.94 -6.51
CA TYR A 313 18.65 -12.69 -5.40
C TYR A 313 17.16 -12.81 -5.63
N LYS A 314 16.61 -14.00 -5.40
CA LYS A 314 15.21 -14.30 -5.64
C LYS A 314 14.61 -15.04 -4.48
N TRP A 315 13.47 -14.57 -4.01
CA TRP A 315 12.64 -15.32 -3.08
C TRP A 315 12.07 -16.57 -3.76
N LYS A 316 12.37 -17.76 -3.23
CA LYS A 316 11.93 -19.04 -3.83
C LYS A 316 10.74 -19.68 -3.12
N GLU A 317 10.36 -19.21 -1.94
CA GLU A 317 9.34 -19.88 -1.15
C GLU A 317 7.91 -19.43 -1.48
N GLY A 318 7.14 -20.34 -2.08
CA GLY A 318 5.75 -20.10 -2.41
C GLY A 318 5.56 -19.24 -3.66
N ILE A 319 4.38 -19.37 -4.24
CA ILE A 319 4.02 -18.67 -5.47
C ILE A 319 3.49 -17.27 -5.10
N PRO A 320 4.03 -16.18 -5.69
CA PRO A 320 3.53 -14.84 -5.45
C PRO A 320 2.11 -14.70 -6.00
N ILE A 321 1.22 -14.14 -5.18
CA ILE A 321 -0.19 -13.92 -5.48
C ILE A 321 -0.37 -12.52 -6.09
N PRO A 322 -0.89 -12.42 -7.32
CA PRO A 322 -1.18 -11.13 -7.93
C PRO A 322 -2.23 -10.36 -7.14
N ASN A 323 -1.99 -9.06 -6.90
CA ASN A 323 -2.97 -8.12 -6.33
C ASN A 323 -3.44 -8.45 -4.91
N TYR A 324 -2.67 -9.28 -4.20
CA TYR A 324 -2.96 -9.71 -2.83
C TYR A 324 -3.26 -8.54 -1.88
N ASN A 325 -2.60 -7.39 -2.08
CA ASN A 325 -2.75 -6.19 -1.26
C ASN A 325 -3.36 -4.99 -2.01
N MET A 326 -3.87 -5.17 -3.23
CA MET A 326 -4.43 -4.09 -4.05
C MET A 326 -5.64 -3.41 -3.39
N TRP A 327 -6.34 -4.12 -2.50
CA TRP A 327 -7.41 -3.56 -1.69
C TRP A 327 -6.94 -2.37 -0.81
N MET A 328 -5.67 -2.34 -0.40
CA MET A 328 -5.10 -1.23 0.37
C MET A 328 -5.05 0.05 -0.47
N ILE A 329 -4.66 -0.06 -1.74
CA ILE A 329 -4.67 1.07 -2.69
C ILE A 329 -6.10 1.55 -2.93
N LYS A 330 -7.04 0.63 -3.22
CA LYS A 330 -8.46 0.98 -3.42
C LYS A 330 -9.07 1.71 -2.24
N ARG A 331 -8.82 1.24 -1.01
CA ARG A 331 -9.30 1.90 0.21
C ARG A 331 -8.59 3.23 0.45
N SER A 332 -7.30 3.33 0.12
CA SER A 332 -6.56 4.59 0.20
C SER A 332 -7.17 5.64 -0.74
N ILE A 333 -7.47 5.28 -2.00
CA ILE A 333 -8.16 6.16 -2.96
C ILE A 333 -9.47 6.68 -2.37
N THR A 334 -10.32 5.77 -1.86
CA THR A 334 -11.61 6.19 -1.29
C THR A 334 -11.46 7.06 -0.05
N TRP A 335 -10.40 6.86 0.73
CA TRP A 335 -10.11 7.68 1.90
C TRP A 335 -9.55 9.05 1.51
N THR A 336 -8.67 9.12 0.52
CA THR A 336 -8.07 10.39 0.09
C THR A 336 -9.12 11.33 -0.51
N VAL A 337 -10.12 10.79 -1.21
CA VAL A 337 -11.23 11.58 -1.79
C VAL A 337 -12.41 11.81 -0.84
N GLY A 338 -12.28 11.47 0.45
CA GLY A 338 -13.33 11.73 1.44
C GLY A 338 -14.52 10.76 1.45
N LYS A 339 -14.47 9.68 0.67
CA LYS A 339 -15.56 8.70 0.51
C LYS A 339 -15.41 7.46 1.40
N LEU A 340 -14.48 7.47 2.35
CA LEU A 340 -14.30 6.46 3.38
C LEU A 340 -14.05 7.13 4.74
N SER A 341 -14.91 6.85 5.73
CA SER A 341 -14.79 7.36 7.11
C SER A 341 -15.11 6.28 8.15
N LEU A 342 -14.68 6.48 9.40
CA LEU A 342 -15.28 5.74 10.52
C LEU A 342 -16.69 6.31 10.77
N SER A 343 -17.65 5.46 11.14
CA SER A 343 -19.01 5.90 11.49
C SER A 343 -18.97 6.82 12.70
N GLU A 344 -19.78 7.88 12.70
CA GLU A 344 -19.93 8.81 13.85
C GLU A 344 -20.52 8.14 15.11
N LYS A 345 -20.95 6.87 15.05
CA LYS A 345 -21.55 6.14 16.18
C LYS A 345 -20.58 5.69 17.28
N THR A 346 -19.33 6.17 17.33
CA THR A 346 -18.37 5.83 18.40
C THR A 346 -17.85 7.06 19.16
N GLN A 347 -18.68 8.09 19.29
CA GLN A 347 -18.52 9.15 20.30
C GLN A 347 -19.76 9.17 21.19
N GLN A 348 -19.86 8.19 22.10
CA GLN A 348 -20.62 8.26 23.36
C GLN A 348 -20.53 6.89 24.04
N VAL A 349 -19.34 6.57 24.56
CA VAL A 349 -19.28 5.83 25.82
C VAL A 349 -18.66 6.82 26.78
N THR A 350 -19.51 7.70 27.30
CA THR A 350 -19.19 8.54 28.44
C THR A 350 -18.95 7.59 29.59
N THR A 351 -17.70 7.48 30.02
CA THR A 351 -17.30 6.85 31.27
C THR A 351 -18.02 7.58 32.40
N VAL A 352 -19.16 7.04 32.84
CA VAL A 352 -19.67 7.33 34.18
C VAL A 352 -18.91 6.39 35.11
N GLU A 353 -17.71 6.81 35.50
CA GLU A 353 -17.05 6.27 36.68
C GLU A 353 -17.95 6.65 37.88
N ARG A 354 -18.73 5.67 38.35
CA ARG A 354 -19.28 5.73 39.71
C ARG A 354 -18.09 5.72 40.66
N VAL A 355 -17.80 6.87 41.24
CA VAL A 355 -17.03 7.02 42.47
C VAL A 355 -17.69 6.15 43.53
N ILE A 356 -17.07 5.03 43.87
CA ILE A 356 -17.39 4.29 45.09
C ILE A 356 -16.60 4.98 46.20
N GLN A 357 -17.29 5.75 47.04
CA GLN A 357 -16.75 6.17 48.32
C GLN A 357 -16.64 4.96 49.25
N PRO A 358 -15.54 4.78 49.99
CA PRO A 358 -15.49 3.78 51.05
C PRO A 358 -16.28 4.30 52.26
N GLN A 359 -17.24 3.50 52.72
CA GLN A 359 -17.89 3.72 54.01
C GLN A 359 -16.90 3.43 55.13
N SER A 360 -16.79 4.39 56.04
CA SER A 360 -16.11 4.27 57.33
C SER A 360 -16.87 3.35 58.26
N THR A 361 -16.16 2.39 58.85
CA THR A 361 -16.40 1.88 60.21
C THR A 361 -15.07 1.71 60.89
#